data_AF-A0A099KSX8-F1
#
_entry.id   AF-A0A099KSX8-F1
#
_cell.length_a   1.000
_cell.length_b   1.000
_cell.length_c   1.000
_cell.angle_alpha   90.00
_cell.angle_beta   90.00
_cell.angle_gamma   90.00
#
_symmetry.space_group_name_H-M   'P 1'
#
loop_
_entity.id
_entity.type
_entity.pdbx_description
1 polymer ?
#
loop_
_entity_poly.entity_id
_entity_poly.type
_entity_poly.pdbx_seq_one_letter_code
_entity_poly.pdbx_strand_id
1 'polypeptide(L)'
;MKSIIGILLFSVGLTCQAIEISTENSAKYELETVELLNALREAHNTSKWEFTDKVHIKRKTIPHSHPILTLHTRHTSREQKDLLLSTYIHEQIHWHLDNNESKINAAIEELKTVFKNVPVGYPEGARDEYSTYQHLIVCYLELEAITELLSQSRVNSVSKFWKSDHYTWIYKQIEQEKETLKNIVEKYGLKIV
;
A
#
# COMPACT_ATOMS: atom_id res chain seq x y z
N MET A 1 -30.39 10.34 50.59
CA MET A 1 -30.22 9.25 49.60
C MET A 1 -29.12 9.66 48.65
N LYS A 2 -27.97 8.97 48.66
CA LYS A 2 -26.82 9.28 47.80
C LYS A 2 -26.93 8.40 46.55
N SER A 3 -27.26 9.00 45.40
CA SER A 3 -27.20 8.30 44.11
C SER A 3 -25.75 8.22 43.66
N ILE A 4 -25.25 6.99 43.53
CA ILE A 4 -23.97 6.69 42.88
C ILE A 4 -24.27 6.53 41.40
N ILE A 5 -23.79 7.47 40.58
CA ILE A 5 -23.77 7.34 39.12
C ILE A 5 -22.59 6.43 38.79
N GLY A 6 -22.87 5.20 38.37
CA GLY A 6 -21.88 4.28 37.83
C GLY A 6 -21.62 4.62 36.36
N ILE A 7 -20.41 5.07 36.05
CA ILE A 7 -19.93 5.23 34.67
C ILE A 7 -19.59 3.83 34.14
N LEU A 8 -20.38 3.33 33.20
CA LEU A 8 -20.00 2.18 32.38
C LEU A 8 -18.97 2.63 31.34
N LEU A 9 -17.71 2.21 31.51
CA LEU A 9 -16.70 2.27 30.46
C LEU A 9 -16.95 1.11 29.49
N PHE A 10 -17.51 1.40 28.32
CA PHE A 10 -17.51 0.48 27.20
C PHE A 10 -16.11 0.50 26.56
N SER A 11 -15.30 -0.52 26.85
CA SER A 11 -14.11 -0.81 26.06
C SER A 11 -14.54 -1.42 24.74
N VAL A 12 -14.53 -0.60 23.67
CA VAL A 12 -14.59 -1.13 22.30
C VAL A 12 -13.27 -1.83 22.04
N GLY A 13 -13.24 -3.15 22.20
CA GLY A 13 -12.12 -3.96 21.74
C GLY A 13 -12.05 -3.86 20.22
N LEU A 14 -10.98 -3.26 19.69
CA LEU A 14 -10.61 -3.41 18.28
C LEU A 14 -10.34 -4.90 18.06
N THR A 15 -11.29 -5.61 17.45
CA THR A 15 -11.03 -6.95 16.94
C THR A 15 -10.03 -6.79 15.80
N CYS A 16 -8.78 -7.21 16.02
CA CYS A 16 -7.84 -7.44 14.93
C CYS A 16 -8.45 -8.54 14.06
N GLN A 17 -9.10 -8.16 12.96
CA GLN A 17 -9.68 -9.12 12.03
C GLN A 17 -8.52 -9.90 11.42
N ALA A 18 -8.54 -11.23 11.60
CA ALA A 18 -7.49 -12.07 11.07
C ALA A 18 -7.51 -12.01 9.54
N ILE A 19 -6.35 -11.76 8.92
CA ILE A 19 -6.20 -11.80 7.47
C ILE A 19 -6.22 -13.27 7.02
N GLU A 20 -7.15 -13.61 6.14
CA GLU A 20 -7.23 -14.88 5.42
C GLU A 20 -6.27 -14.84 4.22
N ILE A 21 -5.25 -15.70 4.23
CA ILE A 21 -4.30 -15.82 3.12
C ILE A 21 -4.47 -17.18 2.45
N SER A 22 -4.88 -17.17 1.19
CA SER A 22 -5.07 -18.35 0.34
C SER A 22 -3.97 -18.50 -0.71
N THR A 23 -3.87 -19.66 -1.34
CA THR A 23 -2.91 -19.94 -2.43
C THR A 23 -3.63 -20.51 -3.63
N GLU A 24 -3.14 -20.25 -4.84
CA GLU A 24 -3.73 -20.78 -6.08
C GLU A 24 -3.55 -22.30 -6.18
N ASN A 25 -2.35 -22.81 -5.89
CA ASN A 25 -2.00 -24.23 -6.09
C ASN A 25 -1.39 -24.91 -4.86
N SER A 26 -1.26 -24.20 -3.72
CA SER A 26 -0.47 -24.66 -2.57
C SER A 26 0.95 -25.05 -2.95
N ALA A 27 1.50 -24.41 -3.99
CA ALA A 27 2.86 -24.70 -4.43
C ALA A 27 3.86 -24.21 -3.36
N LYS A 28 5.03 -24.86 -3.27
CA LYS A 28 6.08 -24.51 -2.30
C LYS A 28 6.35 -23.00 -2.19
N TYR A 29 6.53 -22.32 -3.33
CA TYR A 29 6.79 -20.87 -3.36
C TYR A 29 5.61 -20.02 -2.89
N GLU A 30 4.37 -20.49 -3.07
CA GLU A 30 3.17 -19.80 -2.60
C GLU A 30 3.09 -19.93 -1.07
N LEU A 31 3.29 -21.13 -0.54
CA LEU A 31 3.33 -21.38 0.91
C LEU A 31 4.48 -20.61 1.60
N GLU A 32 5.67 -20.59 1.01
CA GLU A 32 6.80 -19.78 1.52
C GLU A 32 6.47 -18.28 1.53
N THR A 33 5.72 -17.80 0.54
CA THR A 33 5.26 -16.40 0.50
C THR A 33 4.21 -16.13 1.58
N VAL A 34 3.30 -17.08 1.86
CA VAL A 34 2.33 -16.98 2.96
C VAL A 34 3.05 -16.87 4.30
N GLU A 35 4.00 -17.77 4.57
CA GLU A 35 4.78 -17.77 5.81
C GLU A 35 5.56 -16.47 5.98
N LEU A 36 6.26 -16.03 4.92
CA LEU A 36 7.02 -14.79 4.95
C LEU A 36 6.12 -13.56 5.15
N LEU A 37 4.98 -13.48 4.47
CA LEU A 37 4.05 -12.37 4.60
C LEU A 37 3.50 -12.28 6.03
N ASN A 38 3.10 -13.40 6.62
CA ASN A 38 2.65 -13.42 8.01
C ASN A 38 3.74 -12.95 8.98
N ALA A 39 4.97 -13.43 8.80
CA ALA A 39 6.11 -13.01 9.63
C ALA A 39 6.40 -11.50 9.48
N LEU A 40 6.30 -10.95 8.27
CA LEU A 40 6.48 -9.51 8.03
C LEU A 40 5.38 -8.69 8.68
N ARG A 41 4.11 -9.09 8.52
CA ARG A 41 2.94 -8.42 9.11
C ARG A 41 3.04 -8.34 10.63
N GLU A 42 3.41 -9.45 11.27
CA GLU A 42 3.60 -9.52 12.72
C GLU A 42 4.79 -8.67 13.17
N ALA A 43 5.95 -8.83 12.53
CA ALA A 43 7.17 -8.11 12.92
C ALA A 43 7.07 -6.59 12.78
N HIS A 44 6.21 -6.11 11.88
CA HIS A 44 6.05 -4.70 11.57
C HIS A 44 4.73 -4.10 12.07
N ASN A 45 3.83 -4.90 12.67
CA ASN A 45 2.48 -4.50 13.07
C ASN A 45 1.75 -3.69 11.98
N THR A 46 1.47 -4.36 10.86
CA THR A 46 0.90 -3.71 9.65
C THR A 46 -0.57 -3.31 9.77
N SER A 47 -1.24 -3.59 10.90
CA SER A 47 -2.69 -3.46 11.10
C SER A 47 -3.30 -2.13 10.63
N LYS A 48 -2.58 -1.01 10.77
CA LYS A 48 -2.99 0.34 10.31
C LYS A 48 -3.24 0.41 8.79
N TRP A 49 -2.57 -0.43 8.01
CA TRP A 49 -2.63 -0.45 6.55
C TRP A 49 -3.35 -1.69 6.00
N GLU A 50 -4.19 -2.38 6.79
CA GLU A 50 -4.90 -3.58 6.36
C GLU A 50 -6.38 -3.28 6.12
N PHE A 51 -6.74 -3.00 4.86
CA PHE A 51 -8.08 -2.54 4.48
C PHE A 51 -8.95 -3.65 3.89
N THR A 52 -8.35 -4.71 3.38
CA THR A 52 -9.01 -5.99 3.11
C THR A 52 -8.46 -7.08 4.01
N ASP A 53 -9.32 -8.05 4.34
CA ASP A 53 -8.98 -9.23 5.12
C ASP A 53 -8.63 -10.44 4.25
N LYS A 54 -8.68 -10.32 2.93
CA LYS A 54 -8.43 -11.44 2.01
C LYS A 54 -7.23 -11.18 1.12
N VAL A 55 -6.28 -12.10 1.21
CA VAL A 55 -5.08 -12.14 0.37
C VAL A 55 -5.00 -13.47 -0.37
N HIS A 56 -4.58 -13.42 -1.63
CA HIS A 56 -4.35 -14.58 -2.47
C HIS A 56 -2.92 -14.57 -3.00
N ILE A 57 -2.23 -15.71 -2.91
CA ILE A 57 -0.85 -15.85 -3.41
C ILE A 57 -0.85 -16.69 -4.69
N LYS A 58 -0.28 -16.12 -5.77
CA LYS A 58 -0.24 -16.74 -7.10
C LYS A 58 1.11 -16.52 -7.79
N ARG A 59 1.83 -17.61 -8.09
CA ARG A 59 3.24 -17.57 -8.55
C ARG A 59 3.57 -16.63 -9.71
N LYS A 60 2.70 -16.48 -10.71
CA LYS A 60 2.97 -15.74 -11.96
C LYS A 60 1.85 -14.75 -12.29
N THR A 61 1.63 -13.80 -11.38
CA THR A 61 0.66 -12.73 -11.57
C THR A 61 1.33 -11.38 -11.43
N ILE A 62 0.71 -10.35 -12.01
CA ILE A 62 0.96 -8.98 -11.59
C ILE A 62 0.18 -8.78 -10.28
N PRO A 63 0.77 -8.19 -9.23
CA PRO A 63 0.02 -7.71 -8.07
C PRO A 63 -1.24 -6.95 -8.47
N HIS A 64 -2.32 -7.15 -7.73
CA HIS A 64 -3.52 -6.33 -7.87
C HIS A 64 -4.41 -6.45 -6.63
N SER A 65 -5.16 -5.40 -6.34
CA SER A 65 -6.07 -5.35 -5.19
C SER A 65 -7.41 -6.03 -5.44
N HIS A 66 -7.92 -6.06 -6.69
CA HIS A 66 -9.29 -6.53 -6.99
C HIS A 66 -9.35 -7.73 -7.95
N PRO A 67 -10.34 -8.64 -7.77
CA PRO A 67 -11.41 -8.60 -6.75
C PRO A 67 -10.95 -9.04 -5.36
N ILE A 68 -9.77 -9.65 -5.27
CA ILE A 68 -9.10 -10.07 -4.03
C ILE A 68 -7.65 -9.60 -4.14
N LEU A 69 -7.08 -9.11 -3.04
CA LEU A 69 -5.68 -8.68 -3.01
C LEU A 69 -4.80 -9.87 -3.37
N THR A 70 -4.13 -9.81 -4.50
CA THR A 70 -3.35 -10.92 -5.04
C THR A 70 -1.88 -10.52 -5.16
N LEU A 71 -0.99 -11.33 -4.57
CA LEU A 71 0.46 -11.15 -4.62
C LEU A 71 1.13 -12.26 -5.41
N HIS A 72 2.28 -11.94 -5.99
CA HIS A 72 3.16 -12.91 -6.64
C HIS A 72 4.27 -13.39 -5.70
N THR A 73 4.98 -14.42 -6.13
CA THR A 73 6.01 -15.08 -5.32
C THR A 73 7.44 -14.67 -5.75
N ARG A 74 7.66 -13.47 -6.31
CA ARG A 74 9.00 -13.07 -6.83
C ARG A 74 9.95 -12.68 -5.70
N HIS A 75 9.43 -12.14 -4.60
CA HIS A 75 10.21 -11.45 -3.57
C HIS A 75 10.25 -12.22 -2.24
N THR A 76 10.68 -13.48 -2.30
CA THR A 76 10.71 -14.37 -1.13
C THR A 76 12.09 -14.52 -0.50
N SER A 77 13.14 -13.95 -1.10
CA SER A 77 14.49 -14.00 -0.53
C SER A 77 14.64 -13.05 0.67
N ARG A 78 15.62 -13.32 1.53
CA ARG A 78 15.94 -12.49 2.70
C ARG A 78 16.21 -11.03 2.32
N GLU A 79 16.84 -10.82 1.18
CA GLU A 79 17.23 -9.52 0.63
C GLU A 79 16.04 -8.80 -0.04
N GLN A 80 14.99 -9.53 -0.41
CA GLN A 80 13.85 -9.01 -1.16
C GLN A 80 12.55 -8.94 -0.34
N LYS A 81 12.52 -9.48 0.88
CA LYS A 81 11.32 -9.49 1.73
C LYS A 81 10.68 -8.11 1.94
N ASP A 82 11.47 -7.04 1.93
CA ASP A 82 10.97 -5.67 2.08
C ASP A 82 10.17 -5.23 0.85
N LEU A 83 10.49 -5.77 -0.33
CA LEU A 83 9.72 -5.57 -1.56
C LEU A 83 8.37 -6.28 -1.48
N LEU A 84 8.31 -7.50 -0.91
CA LEU A 84 7.04 -8.18 -0.64
C LEU A 84 6.16 -7.35 0.31
N LEU A 85 6.74 -6.81 1.39
CA LEU A 85 6.01 -5.92 2.30
C LEU A 85 5.52 -4.66 1.58
N SER A 86 6.37 -4.03 0.77
CA SER A 86 6.02 -2.86 -0.06
C SER A 86 4.83 -3.15 -0.97
N THR A 87 4.88 -4.25 -1.73
CA THR A 87 3.80 -4.66 -2.62
C THR A 87 2.52 -5.00 -1.85
N TYR A 88 2.61 -5.67 -0.70
CA TYR A 88 1.42 -5.92 0.13
C TYR A 88 0.74 -4.63 0.58
N ILE A 89 1.52 -3.67 1.07
CA ILE A 89 1.03 -2.35 1.51
C ILE A 89 0.46 -1.57 0.31
N HIS A 90 1.11 -1.61 -0.85
CA HIS A 90 0.63 -1.00 -2.09
C HIS A 90 -0.79 -1.47 -2.44
N GLU A 91 -0.99 -2.79 -2.50
CA GLU A 91 -2.29 -3.35 -2.85
C GLU A 91 -3.35 -3.12 -1.77
N GLN A 92 -2.96 -3.04 -0.49
CA GLN A 92 -3.89 -2.62 0.57
C GLN A 92 -4.30 -1.15 0.41
N ILE A 93 -3.39 -0.26 0.02
CA ILE A 93 -3.68 1.16 -0.18
C ILE A 93 -4.71 1.36 -1.29
N HIS A 94 -4.70 0.54 -2.34
CA HIS A 94 -5.77 0.56 -3.34
C HIS A 94 -7.17 0.37 -2.71
N TRP A 95 -7.34 -0.54 -1.74
CA TRP A 95 -8.61 -0.72 -1.02
C TRP A 95 -9.00 0.50 -0.16
N HIS A 96 -8.03 1.16 0.49
CA HIS A 96 -8.28 2.42 1.20
C HIS A 96 -8.78 3.50 0.25
N LEU A 97 -8.13 3.59 -0.89
CA LEU A 97 -8.43 4.57 -1.91
C LEU A 97 -9.82 4.35 -2.53
N ASP A 98 -10.21 3.12 -2.81
CA ASP A 98 -11.54 2.81 -3.34
C ASP A 98 -12.68 3.28 -2.40
N ASN A 99 -12.47 3.22 -1.09
CA ASN A 99 -13.42 3.76 -0.10
C ASN A 99 -13.46 5.30 -0.05
N ASN A 100 -12.62 5.98 -0.83
CA ASN A 100 -12.43 7.43 -0.87
C ASN A 100 -12.45 7.99 -2.31
N GLU A 101 -13.16 7.34 -3.24
CA GLU A 101 -13.15 7.65 -4.69
C GLU A 101 -13.34 9.14 -5.01
N SER A 102 -14.31 9.82 -4.37
CA SER A 102 -14.57 11.25 -4.63
C SER A 102 -13.39 12.15 -4.23
N LYS A 103 -12.69 11.83 -3.14
CA LYS A 103 -11.49 12.56 -2.70
C LYS A 103 -10.32 12.31 -3.64
N ILE A 104 -10.18 11.09 -4.15
CA ILE A 104 -9.13 10.76 -5.13
C ILE A 104 -9.36 11.51 -6.42
N ASN A 105 -10.57 11.49 -6.95
CA ASN A 105 -10.89 12.23 -8.17
C ASN A 105 -10.57 13.72 -8.01
N ALA A 106 -10.90 14.31 -6.86
CA ALA A 106 -10.55 15.70 -6.57
C ALA A 106 -9.03 15.93 -6.47
N ALA A 107 -8.29 15.02 -5.83
CA ALA A 107 -6.82 15.07 -5.76
C ALA A 107 -6.16 14.91 -7.14
N ILE A 108 -6.68 14.02 -7.98
CA ILE A 108 -6.20 13.81 -9.36
C ILE A 108 -6.40 15.08 -10.21
N GLU A 109 -7.53 15.77 -10.07
CA GLU A 109 -7.74 17.03 -10.79
C GLU A 109 -6.71 18.10 -10.37
N GLU A 110 -6.32 18.17 -9.09
CA GLU A 110 -5.22 19.05 -8.68
C GLU A 110 -3.86 18.56 -9.19
N LEU A 111 -3.57 17.26 -9.13
CA LEU A 111 -2.33 16.69 -9.66
C LEU A 111 -2.16 16.97 -11.16
N LYS A 112 -3.25 16.97 -11.94
CA LYS A 112 -3.25 17.37 -13.36
C LYS A 112 -2.83 18.81 -13.56
N THR A 113 -2.97 19.69 -12.57
CA THR A 113 -2.49 21.08 -12.66
C THR A 113 -0.99 21.19 -12.43
N VAL A 114 -0.41 20.27 -11.65
CA VAL A 114 1.01 20.26 -11.26
C VAL A 114 1.86 19.45 -12.23
N PHE A 115 1.49 18.19 -12.45
CA PHE A 115 2.22 17.27 -13.31
C PHE A 115 1.58 17.23 -14.68
N LYS A 116 2.12 17.96 -15.64
CA LYS A 116 1.65 17.98 -17.03
C LYS A 116 2.30 16.86 -17.85
N ASN A 117 1.55 16.27 -18.78
CA ASN A 117 2.04 15.25 -19.72
C ASN A 117 2.63 14.01 -19.02
N VAL A 118 1.89 13.43 -18.07
CA VAL A 118 2.34 12.22 -17.37
C VAL A 118 2.48 11.03 -18.33
N PRO A 119 3.42 10.11 -18.09
CA PRO A 119 3.60 8.95 -18.94
C PRO A 119 2.41 8.00 -18.85
N VAL A 120 2.13 7.33 -19.97
CA VAL A 120 1.17 6.24 -20.08
C VAL A 120 1.91 5.02 -20.60
N GLY A 121 1.63 3.87 -20.01
CA GLY A 121 2.31 2.61 -20.26
C GLY A 121 3.46 2.34 -19.30
N TYR A 122 3.72 1.06 -19.09
CA TYR A 122 4.86 0.58 -18.32
C TYR A 122 6.17 0.70 -19.14
N PRO A 123 7.33 0.92 -18.49
CA PRO A 123 7.53 0.96 -17.05
C PRO A 123 7.42 2.36 -16.42
N GLU A 124 7.24 3.44 -17.16
CA GLU A 124 7.24 4.79 -16.58
C GLU A 124 5.94 5.13 -15.84
N GLY A 125 4.79 4.89 -16.47
CA GLY A 125 3.46 5.17 -15.95
C GLY A 125 2.59 3.93 -15.81
N ALA A 126 1.28 4.13 -15.66
CA ALA A 126 0.28 3.07 -15.59
C ALA A 126 -0.50 2.94 -16.90
N ARG A 127 -1.57 2.13 -16.90
CA ARG A 127 -2.33 1.78 -18.12
C ARG A 127 -2.88 2.98 -18.91
N ASP A 128 -3.19 4.07 -18.22
CA ASP A 128 -3.77 5.30 -18.75
C ASP A 128 -3.39 6.49 -17.84
N GLU A 129 -3.69 7.71 -18.28
CA GLU A 129 -3.34 8.95 -17.56
C GLU A 129 -3.96 8.99 -16.15
N TYR A 130 -5.24 8.61 -16.03
CA TYR A 130 -5.93 8.56 -14.73
C TYR A 130 -5.22 7.60 -13.78
N SER A 131 -4.92 6.39 -14.24
CA SER A 131 -4.19 5.41 -13.46
C SER A 131 -2.79 5.90 -13.10
N THR A 132 -2.08 6.64 -13.95
CA THR A 132 -0.77 7.21 -13.59
C THR A 132 -0.90 8.20 -12.43
N TYR A 133 -1.91 9.08 -12.44
CA TYR A 133 -2.16 9.98 -11.31
C TYR A 133 -2.62 9.25 -10.05
N GLN A 134 -3.47 8.23 -10.18
CA GLN A 134 -3.85 7.40 -9.04
C GLN A 134 -2.61 6.75 -8.41
N HIS A 135 -1.68 6.24 -9.22
CA HIS A 135 -0.45 5.62 -8.71
C HIS A 135 0.56 6.62 -8.13
N LEU A 136 0.53 7.91 -8.51
CA LEU A 136 1.26 8.94 -7.75
C LEU A 136 0.81 8.99 -6.30
N ILE A 137 -0.50 8.88 -6.05
CA ILE A 137 -1.07 8.86 -4.69
C ILE A 137 -0.76 7.53 -3.99
N VAL A 138 -1.00 6.40 -4.65
CA VAL A 138 -0.76 5.05 -4.08
C VAL A 138 0.70 4.88 -3.70
N CYS A 139 1.63 5.12 -4.63
CA CYS A 139 3.06 4.93 -4.39
C CYS A 139 3.62 5.95 -3.37
N TYR A 140 3.03 7.15 -3.28
CA TYR A 140 3.38 8.12 -2.23
C TYR A 140 2.99 7.58 -0.85
N LEU A 141 1.75 7.14 -0.69
CA LEU A 141 1.26 6.55 0.57
C LEU A 141 2.01 5.26 0.92
N GLU A 142 2.37 4.46 -0.08
CA GLU A 142 3.21 3.26 0.07
C GLU A 142 4.56 3.61 0.68
N LEU A 143 5.26 4.62 0.13
CA LEU A 143 6.58 5.02 0.64
C LEU A 143 6.51 5.68 2.03
N GLU A 144 5.43 6.41 2.34
CA GLU A 144 5.21 6.92 3.70
C GLU A 144 4.99 5.77 4.69
N ALA A 145 4.15 4.79 4.35
CA ALA A 145 3.95 3.59 5.16
C ALA A 145 5.26 2.81 5.35
N ILE A 146 6.02 2.60 4.28
CA ILE A 146 7.31 1.91 4.35
C ILE A 146 8.33 2.67 5.19
N THR A 147 8.26 4.01 5.20
CA THR A 147 9.08 4.86 6.08
C THR A 147 8.70 4.71 7.55
N GLU A 148 7.42 4.51 7.88
CA GLU A 148 6.97 4.20 9.25
C GLU A 148 7.39 2.77 9.69
N LEU A 149 7.40 1.81 8.75
CA LEU A 149 7.61 0.40 9.07
C LEU A 149 9.08 -0.04 9.11
N LEU A 150 9.96 0.63 8.35
CA LEU A 150 11.33 0.18 8.11
C LEU A 150 12.38 1.21 8.55
N SER A 151 13.61 0.76 8.74
CA SER A 151 14.75 1.66 8.93
C SER A 151 15.07 2.41 7.63
N GLN A 152 15.62 3.62 7.73
CA GLN A 152 15.93 4.45 6.56
C GLN A 152 16.78 3.74 5.48
N SER A 153 17.74 2.90 5.86
CA SER A 153 18.55 2.12 4.92
C SER A 153 17.73 1.11 4.11
N ARG A 154 16.73 0.49 4.73
CA ARG A 154 15.80 -0.46 4.09
C ARG A 154 14.81 0.29 3.21
N VAL A 155 14.27 1.42 3.66
CA VAL A 155 13.44 2.34 2.85
C VAL A 155 14.18 2.75 1.58
N ASN A 156 15.44 3.19 1.69
CA ASN A 156 16.25 3.58 0.55
C ASN A 156 16.47 2.43 -0.44
N SER A 157 16.58 1.18 0.07
CA SER A 157 16.74 -0.01 -0.76
C SER A 157 15.46 -0.32 -1.54
N VAL A 158 14.30 -0.25 -0.89
CA VAL A 158 12.97 -0.39 -1.52
C VAL A 158 12.76 0.69 -2.59
N SER A 159 12.95 1.97 -2.23
CA SER A 159 12.81 3.10 -3.15
C SER A 159 13.75 2.98 -4.35
N LYS A 160 15.01 2.59 -4.12
CA LYS A 160 15.98 2.38 -5.22
C LYS A 160 15.53 1.29 -6.17
N PHE A 161 15.03 0.17 -5.65
CA PHE A 161 14.55 -0.94 -6.48
C PHE A 161 13.38 -0.49 -7.36
N TRP A 162 12.33 0.09 -6.75
CA TRP A 162 11.12 0.45 -7.48
C TRP A 162 11.33 1.54 -8.53
N LYS A 163 12.24 2.49 -8.29
CA LYS A 163 12.68 3.48 -9.31
C LYS A 163 13.26 2.85 -10.59
N SER A 164 13.57 1.56 -10.60
CA SER A 164 14.17 0.84 -11.73
C SER A 164 13.35 -0.36 -12.26
N ASP A 165 12.21 -0.71 -11.63
CA ASP A 165 11.43 -1.90 -11.98
C ASP A 165 10.17 -1.53 -12.76
N HIS A 166 9.21 -0.85 -12.11
CA HIS A 166 7.97 -0.37 -12.71
C HIS A 166 7.57 0.96 -12.06
N TYR A 167 6.65 1.70 -12.69
CA TYR A 167 6.27 3.05 -12.28
C TYR A 167 7.49 3.97 -12.06
N THR A 168 8.51 3.81 -12.91
CA THR A 168 9.83 4.40 -12.68
C THR A 168 9.79 5.93 -12.69
N TRP A 169 8.90 6.54 -13.48
CA TRP A 169 8.67 7.98 -13.46
C TRP A 169 7.95 8.41 -12.18
N ILE A 170 6.91 7.66 -11.76
CA ILE A 170 6.14 7.92 -10.54
C ILE A 170 7.04 7.92 -9.31
N TYR A 171 7.86 6.88 -9.08
CA TYR A 171 8.75 6.82 -7.94
C TYR A 171 9.83 7.92 -7.95
N LYS A 172 10.26 8.39 -9.13
CA LYS A 172 11.14 9.57 -9.25
C LYS A 172 10.41 10.86 -8.87
N GLN A 173 9.15 11.02 -9.27
CA GLN A 173 8.37 12.19 -8.90
C GLN A 173 8.11 12.23 -7.40
N ILE A 174 7.87 11.09 -6.73
CA ILE A 174 7.70 11.07 -5.28
C ILE A 174 8.94 11.57 -4.54
N GLU A 175 10.13 11.22 -5.03
CA GLU A 175 11.38 11.71 -4.45
C GLU A 175 11.59 13.21 -4.70
N GLN A 176 11.24 13.71 -5.90
CA GLN A 176 11.46 15.09 -6.30
C GLN A 176 10.41 16.06 -5.73
N GLU A 177 9.16 15.61 -5.63
CA GLU A 177 7.98 16.42 -5.34
C GLU A 177 7.26 15.95 -4.07
N LYS A 178 8.04 15.43 -3.10
CA LYS A 178 7.50 14.86 -1.85
C LYS A 178 6.53 15.80 -1.13
N GLU A 179 6.92 17.06 -0.94
CA GLU A 179 6.08 18.02 -0.21
C GLU A 179 4.83 18.42 -0.99
N THR A 180 4.93 18.53 -2.30
CA THR A 180 3.78 18.76 -3.19
C THR A 180 2.75 17.64 -3.05
N LEU A 181 3.19 16.38 -3.12
CA LEU A 181 2.32 15.21 -2.98
C LEU A 181 1.72 15.11 -1.57
N LYS A 182 2.55 15.35 -0.53
CA LYS A 182 2.08 15.40 0.85
C LYS A 182 0.95 16.42 1.03
N ASN A 183 1.16 17.65 0.55
CA ASN A 183 0.18 18.71 0.69
C ASN A 183 -1.15 18.36 0.01
N ILE A 184 -1.11 17.77 -1.19
CA ILE A 184 -2.32 17.32 -1.90
C ILE A 184 -3.02 16.19 -1.13
N VAL A 185 -2.27 15.17 -0.70
CA VAL A 185 -2.82 14.03 0.06
C VAL A 185 -3.46 14.48 1.38
N GLU A 186 -2.82 15.40 2.10
CA GLU A 186 -3.35 15.95 3.35
C GLU A 186 -4.57 16.85 3.10
N LYS A 187 -4.52 17.73 2.08
CA LYS A 187 -5.62 18.63 1.70
C LYS A 187 -6.91 17.88 1.40
N TYR A 188 -6.83 16.75 0.69
CA TYR A 188 -7.99 15.94 0.33
C TYR A 188 -8.32 14.86 1.36
N GLY A 189 -7.61 14.80 2.49
CA GLY A 189 -7.90 13.84 3.56
C GLY A 189 -7.74 12.38 3.13
N LEU A 190 -6.69 12.11 2.35
CA LEU A 190 -6.32 10.77 1.85
C LEU A 190 -5.26 10.09 2.73
N LYS A 191 -4.66 10.82 3.67
CA LYS A 191 -3.67 10.28 4.61
C LYS A 191 -4.26 9.15 5.45
N ILE A 192 -3.46 8.10 5.66
CA ILE A 192 -3.78 6.98 6.55
C ILE A 192 -3.22 7.33 7.92
N VAL A 193 -4.10 7.51 8.91
CA VAL A 193 -3.77 7.94 10.28
C VAL A 193 -3.89 6.79 11.27
#